data_AF-A0A927B2J1-F1
#
_entry.id   AF-A0A927B2J1-F1
#
_cell.length_a   1.000
_cell.length_b   1.000
_cell.length_c   1.000
_cell.angle_alpha   90.00
_cell.angle_beta   90.00
_cell.angle_gamma   90.00
#
_symmetry.space_group_name_H-M   'P 1'
#
loop_
_entity.id
_entity.type
_entity.pdbx_description
1 polymer ?
#
loop_
_entity_poly.entity_id
_entity_poly.type
_entity_poly.pdbx_seq_one_letter_code
_entity_poly.pdbx_strand_id
1 'polypeptide(L)'
;MEMQLLPWIEDDIVIEIIGKMISFQMRALHHITDAYRNAGLGENSQEVQANTDYKYHCQRISELQAEIQRIYNGENRSAVIEKAYNEYAPYVKGKYQAMRDERESL
;
A
#
# COMPACT_ATOMS: atom_id res chain seq x y z
N MET A 1 -20.12 -20.94 19.50
CA MET A 1 -19.70 -21.18 18.10
C MET A 1 -18.45 -20.35 17.92
N GLU A 2 -17.29 -20.99 17.95
CA GLU A 2 -16.00 -20.30 17.82
C GLU A 2 -15.91 -19.64 16.44
N MET A 3 -15.71 -18.34 16.42
CA MET A 3 -15.51 -17.59 15.21
C MET A 3 -14.00 -17.65 14.89
N GLN A 4 -13.56 -18.70 14.20
CA GLN A 4 -12.20 -18.74 13.67
C GLN A 4 -12.01 -17.52 12.77
N LEU A 5 -11.10 -16.61 13.13
CA LEU A 5 -10.63 -15.56 12.23
C LEU A 5 -10.11 -16.25 10.96
N LEU A 6 -10.80 -16.01 9.85
CA LEU A 6 -10.51 -16.67 8.61
C LEU A 6 -9.15 -16.19 8.08
N PRO A 7 -8.33 -17.07 7.45
CA PRO A 7 -6.94 -16.76 7.05
C PRO A 7 -6.77 -15.50 6.19
N TRP A 8 -7.84 -15.10 5.49
CA TRP A 8 -7.87 -13.96 4.58
C TRP A 8 -8.01 -12.60 5.27
N ILE A 9 -8.42 -12.53 6.55
CA ILE A 9 -8.65 -11.24 7.24
C ILE A 9 -7.35 -10.44 7.35
N GLU A 10 -6.22 -11.11 7.58
CA GLU A 10 -4.89 -10.49 7.57
C GLU A 10 -4.54 -9.90 6.22
N ASP A 11 -4.85 -10.64 5.16
CA ASP A 11 -4.55 -10.22 3.79
C ASP A 11 -5.35 -8.97 3.44
N ASP A 12 -6.65 -8.96 3.77
CA ASP A 12 -7.53 -7.81 3.53
C ASP A 12 -7.05 -6.55 4.28
N ILE A 13 -6.64 -6.69 5.55
CA ILE A 13 -6.11 -5.57 6.35
C ILE A 13 -4.84 -5.02 5.71
N VAL A 14 -3.93 -5.90 5.28
CA VAL A 14 -2.66 -5.51 4.68
C VAL A 14 -2.88 -4.86 3.31
N ILE A 15 -3.78 -5.41 2.50
CA ILE A 15 -4.19 -4.84 1.21
C ILE A 15 -4.79 -3.44 1.42
N GLU A 16 -5.64 -3.24 2.43
CA GLU A 16 -6.20 -1.93 2.77
C GLU A 16 -5.13 -0.91 3.19
N ILE A 17 -4.14 -1.33 3.99
CA ILE A 17 -3.00 -0.48 4.36
C ILE A 17 -2.22 -0.07 3.12
N ILE A 18 -1.87 -1.03 2.25
CA ILE A 18 -1.14 -0.76 1.01
C ILE A 18 -1.95 0.12 0.04
N GLY A 19 -3.27 -0.10 -0.06
CA GLY A 19 -4.19 0.72 -0.84
C GLY A 19 -4.20 2.19 -0.39
N LYS A 20 -4.14 2.44 0.92
CA LYS A 20 -3.95 3.79 1.46
C LYS A 20 -2.61 4.40 1.07
N MET A 21 -1.53 3.61 1.10
CA MET A 21 -0.21 4.05 0.64
C MET A 21 -0.23 4.46 -0.84
N ILE A 22 -0.87 3.67 -1.71
CA ILE A 22 -1.07 4.00 -3.13
C ILE A 22 -1.83 5.33 -3.26
N SER A 23 -2.89 5.50 -2.48
CA SER A 23 -3.69 6.73 -2.49
C SER A 23 -2.88 7.97 -2.06
N PHE A 24 -1.93 7.83 -1.12
CA PHE A 24 -0.99 8.91 -0.78
C PHE A 24 -0.07 9.26 -1.96
N GLN A 25 0.49 8.27 -2.65
CA GLN A 25 1.34 8.51 -3.83
C GLN A 25 0.55 9.16 -4.97
N MET A 26 -0.68 8.72 -5.22
CA MET A 26 -1.56 9.30 -6.24
C MET A 26 -1.88 10.77 -5.96
N ARG A 27 -2.11 11.16 -4.70
CA ARG A 27 -2.29 12.57 -4.34
C ARG A 27 -1.04 13.40 -4.63
N ALA A 28 0.15 12.88 -4.33
CA ALA A 28 1.40 13.56 -4.66
C ALA A 28 1.58 13.74 -6.18
N LEU A 29 1.30 12.69 -6.97
CA LEU A 29 1.28 12.78 -8.44
C LEU A 29 0.29 13.81 -8.95
N HIS A 30 -0.90 13.89 -8.35
CA HIS A 30 -1.91 14.87 -8.75
C HIS A 30 -1.39 16.31 -8.57
N HIS A 31 -0.76 16.62 -7.43
CA HIS A 31 -0.15 17.93 -7.20
C HIS A 31 0.94 18.28 -8.22
N ILE A 32 1.76 17.31 -8.60
CA ILE A 32 2.81 17.51 -9.62
C ILE A 32 2.16 17.77 -10.98
N THR A 33 1.26 16.87 -11.41
CA THR A 33 0.62 16.95 -12.74
C THR A 33 -0.27 18.18 -12.90
N ASP A 34 -0.90 18.67 -11.83
CA ASP A 34 -1.67 19.92 -11.85
C ASP A 34 -0.79 21.14 -12.12
N ALA A 35 0.42 21.21 -11.54
CA ALA A 35 1.35 22.29 -11.81
C ALA A 35 1.76 22.35 -13.29
N TYR A 36 2.01 21.19 -13.89
CA TYR A 36 2.31 21.08 -15.32
C TYR A 36 1.09 21.38 -16.20
N ARG A 37 -0.10 20.91 -15.81
CA ARG A 37 -1.35 21.20 -16.51
C ARG A 37 -1.63 22.70 -16.58
N ASN A 38 -1.38 23.43 -15.49
CA ASN A 38 -1.51 24.89 -15.44
C ASN A 38 -0.51 25.61 -16.37
N ALA A 39 0.60 24.95 -16.71
CA ALA A 39 1.55 25.42 -17.72
C ALA A 39 1.21 24.96 -19.16
N GLY A 40 0.06 24.31 -19.36
CA GLY A 40 -0.38 23.81 -20.66
C GLY A 40 0.25 22.47 -21.08
N LEU A 41 0.93 21.78 -20.16
CA LEU A 41 1.59 20.50 -20.42
C LEU A 41 0.72 19.33 -19.96
N GLY A 42 0.58 18.32 -20.82
CA GLY A 42 -0.11 17.07 -20.50
C GLY A 42 0.81 16.09 -19.77
N GLU A 43 0.22 15.07 -19.13
CA GLU A 43 0.96 14.03 -18.40
C GLU A 43 1.98 13.29 -19.29
N ASN A 44 1.67 13.11 -20.57
CA ASN A 44 2.55 12.46 -21.54
C ASN A 44 3.64 13.37 -22.11
N SER A 45 3.76 14.63 -21.64
CA SER A 45 4.81 15.53 -22.12
C SER A 45 6.19 15.07 -21.63
N GLN A 46 7.23 15.39 -22.40
CA GLN A 46 8.60 15.02 -22.03
C GLN A 46 9.01 15.62 -20.68
N GLU A 47 8.52 16.82 -20.36
CA GLU A 47 8.80 17.53 -19.11
C GLU A 47 8.21 16.82 -17.90
N VAL A 48 6.95 16.38 -18.00
CA VAL A 48 6.30 15.60 -16.92
C VAL A 48 7.00 14.25 -16.77
N GLN A 49 7.22 13.55 -17.88
CA GLN A 49 7.87 12.24 -17.88
C GLN A 49 9.34 12.30 -17.44
N ALA A 50 10.01 13.46 -17.54
CA ALA A 50 11.37 13.67 -17.07
C ALA A 50 11.44 14.04 -15.58
N ASN A 51 10.34 14.53 -14.99
CA ASN A 51 10.29 14.96 -13.60
C ASN A 51 10.63 13.81 -12.63
N THR A 52 11.61 14.03 -11.76
CA THR A 52 12.12 13.01 -10.83
C THR A 52 11.07 12.57 -9.81
N ASP A 53 10.30 13.51 -9.26
CA ASP A 53 9.27 13.21 -8.25
C ASP A 53 8.12 12.44 -8.88
N TYR A 54 7.72 12.80 -10.10
CA TYR A 54 6.75 12.06 -10.89
C TYR A 54 7.19 10.60 -11.07
N LYS A 55 8.42 10.38 -11.55
CA LYS A 55 8.99 9.02 -11.71
C LYS A 55 9.00 8.26 -10.39
N TYR A 56 9.43 8.90 -9.31
CA TYR A 56 9.50 8.31 -7.99
C TYR A 56 8.11 7.80 -7.53
N HIS A 57 7.08 8.64 -7.62
CA HIS A 57 5.74 8.24 -7.19
C HIS A 57 5.13 7.16 -8.09
N CYS A 58 5.34 7.21 -9.42
CA CYS A 58 4.93 6.14 -10.34
C CYS A 58 5.60 4.81 -10.02
N GLN A 59 6.91 4.82 -9.76
CA GLN A 59 7.65 3.63 -9.35
C GLN A 59 7.10 3.10 -8.01
N ARG A 60 6.89 3.98 -7.03
CA ARG A 60 6.41 3.58 -5.71
C ARG A 60 5.01 2.94 -5.78
N ILE A 61 4.10 3.48 -6.59
CA ILE A 61 2.79 2.87 -6.84
C ILE A 61 2.95 1.47 -7.43
N SER A 62 3.81 1.30 -8.43
CA SER A 62 4.05 0.01 -9.07
C SER A 62 4.58 -1.03 -8.08
N GLU A 63 5.50 -0.64 -7.19
CA GLU A 63 6.01 -1.51 -6.12
C GLU A 63 4.92 -1.92 -5.12
N LEU A 64 4.08 -0.97 -4.69
CA LEU A 64 2.97 -1.24 -3.78
C LEU A 64 1.92 -2.18 -4.42
N GLN A 65 1.63 -2.00 -5.70
CA GLN A 65 0.75 -2.90 -6.46
C GLN A 65 1.34 -4.32 -6.56
N ALA A 66 2.66 -4.43 -6.76
CA ALA A 66 3.33 -5.73 -6.77
C ALA A 66 3.27 -6.43 -5.40
N GLU A 67 3.31 -5.67 -4.29
CA GLU A 67 3.11 -6.22 -2.95
C GLU A 67 1.70 -6.80 -2.76
N ILE A 68 0.65 -6.12 -3.25
CA ILE A 68 -0.72 -6.67 -3.26
C ILE A 68 -0.80 -7.95 -4.12
N GLN A 69 -0.18 -7.95 -5.30
CA GLN A 69 -0.22 -9.13 -6.19
C GLN A 69 0.46 -10.35 -5.54
N ARG A 70 1.56 -10.12 -4.82
CA ARG A 70 2.24 -11.17 -4.05
C ARG A 70 1.34 -11.80 -3.00
N ILE A 71 0.53 -11.00 -2.31
CA ILE A 71 -0.48 -11.51 -1.36
C ILE A 71 -1.48 -12.42 -2.08
N TYR A 72 -2.08 -11.97 -3.19
CA TYR A 72 -3.03 -12.77 -3.96
C TYR A 72 -2.45 -14.08 -4.52
N ASN A 73 -1.17 -14.05 -4.92
CA ASN A 73 -0.47 -15.25 -5.41
C ASN A 73 0.01 -16.18 -4.29
N GLY A 74 -0.10 -15.77 -3.02
CA GLY A 74 0.50 -16.49 -1.88
C GLY A 74 2.04 -16.44 -1.85
N GLU A 75 2.65 -15.53 -2.60
CA GLU A 75 4.10 -15.40 -2.73
C GLU A 75 4.66 -14.46 -1.67
N ASN A 76 5.61 -14.93 -0.86
CA ASN A 76 6.30 -14.10 0.14
C ASN A 76 5.34 -13.32 1.09
N ARG A 77 4.14 -13.87 1.31
CA ARG A 77 3.02 -13.28 2.06
C ARG A 77 3.48 -12.76 3.43
N SER A 78 4.17 -13.59 4.21
CA SER A 78 4.62 -13.23 5.56
C SER A 78 5.51 -11.99 5.58
N ALA A 79 6.40 -11.83 4.60
CA ALA A 79 7.28 -10.66 4.52
C ALA A 79 6.49 -9.38 4.16
N VAL A 80 5.48 -9.49 3.29
CA VAL A 80 4.61 -8.34 2.95
C VAL A 80 3.78 -7.92 4.17
N ILE A 81 3.23 -8.88 4.91
CA ILE A 81 2.49 -8.61 6.15
C ILE A 81 3.38 -7.93 7.19
N GLU A 82 4.59 -8.47 7.43
CA GLU A 82 5.54 -7.89 8.36
C GLU A 82 5.91 -6.45 7.98
N LYS A 83 6.18 -6.22 6.69
CA LYS A 83 6.48 -4.90 6.16
C LYS A 83 5.32 -3.92 6.37
N ALA A 84 4.10 -4.30 6.04
CA ALA A 84 2.94 -3.43 6.20
C ALA A 84 2.72 -3.03 7.67
N TYR A 85 2.91 -3.97 8.60
CA TYR A 85 2.77 -3.69 10.02
C TYR A 85 3.93 -2.93 10.64
N ASN A 86 5.14 -3.01 10.11
CA ASN A 86 6.28 -2.30 10.71
C ASN A 86 6.56 -0.95 10.04
N GLU A 87 6.33 -0.85 8.73
CA GLU A 87 6.75 0.32 7.94
C GLU A 87 5.56 1.21 7.53
N TYR A 88 4.41 0.63 7.18
CA TYR A 88 3.30 1.41 6.61
C TYR A 88 2.28 1.82 7.67
N ALA A 89 1.96 0.94 8.62
CA ALA A 89 0.96 1.19 9.66
C ALA A 89 1.33 0.56 11.01
N PRO A 90 2.42 1.01 11.67
CA PRO A 90 2.87 0.48 12.97
C PRO A 90 1.82 0.57 14.08
N TYR A 91 0.92 1.54 14.02
CA TYR A 91 -0.18 1.69 14.99
C TYR A 91 -1.26 0.60 14.87
N VAL A 92 -1.36 -0.11 13.73
CA VAL A 92 -2.32 -1.22 13.54
C VAL A 92 -1.79 -2.52 14.16
N LYS A 93 -0.46 -2.68 14.23
CA LYS A 93 0.20 -3.88 14.77
C LYS A 93 -0.28 -4.24 16.17
N GLY A 94 -0.40 -3.27 17.07
CA GLY A 94 -0.86 -3.50 18.45
C GLY A 94 -2.33 -3.95 18.53
N LYS A 95 -3.20 -3.48 17.61
CA LYS A 95 -4.59 -3.93 17.53
C LYS A 95 -4.70 -5.35 16.99
N TYR A 96 -3.85 -5.69 16.02
CA TYR A 96 -3.80 -7.02 15.44
C TYR A 96 -3.19 -8.05 16.40
N GLN A 97 -2.12 -7.70 17.14
CA GLN A 97 -1.57 -8.57 18.19
C GLN A 97 -2.62 -8.90 19.26
N ALA A 98 -3.39 -7.90 19.71
CA ALA A 98 -4.50 -8.15 20.64
C ALA A 98 -5.52 -9.17 20.08
N MET A 99 -5.91 -9.04 18.80
CA MET A 99 -6.81 -10.01 18.14
C MET A 99 -6.21 -11.41 18.01
N ARG A 100 -4.88 -11.51 17.86
CA ARG A 100 -4.16 -12.80 17.75
C ARG A 100 -3.96 -13.46 19.12
N ASP A 101 -3.66 -12.69 20.14
CA ASP A 101 -3.43 -13.20 21.49
C ASP A 101 -4.75 -13.67 22.14
N GLU A 102 -5.88 -13.03 21.80
CA GLU A 102 -7.24 -13.52 22.12
C GLU A 102 -7.54 -14.90 21.50
N ARG A 103 -6.85 -15.28 20.41
CA ARG A 103 -7.00 -16.60 19.75
C ARG A 103 -6.14 -17.69 20.40
N GLU A 104 -4.95 -17.35 20.90
CA GLU A 104 -4.03 -18.31 21.54
C GLU A 104 -4.40 -18.60 23.01
N SER A 105 -5.26 -17.76 23.60
CA SER A 105 -5.76 -17.90 24.98
C SER A 105 -7.10 -18.64 25.09
N LEU A 106 -7.68 -19.06 23.97
CA LEU A 106 -8.89 -19.89 23.84
C LEU A 106 -8.53 -21.31 23.38
#